data_AF-A0A0A1ULN7-F1
#
_entry.id   AF-A0A0A1ULN7-F1
#
_cell.length_a   1.000
_cell.length_b   1.000
_cell.length_c   1.000
_cell.angle_alpha   90.00
_cell.angle_beta   90.00
_cell.angle_gamma   90.00
#
_symmetry.space_group_name_H-M   'P 1'
#
loop_
_entity.id
_entity.type
_entity.pdbx_description
1 polymer ?
#
loop_
_entity_poly.entity_id
_entity_poly.type
_entity_poly.pdbx_seq_one_letter_code
_entity_poly.pdbx_strand_id
1 'polypeptide(L)'
;MVHPQHHEEVFSSYFVASHLEGDYVLLPELGGFRREDAVWLLGELWEDRKSFLQFSGSGLSSMMHGWSVVFAAMWRHIEKLQDSPELLKKLRNLLLRYALSAFNPEFKLVCNIVLLIEDQAPSTTTGYEELPPVDTDDADLILRLFMEYLNTEKRDIGPPPGDMMAFPFAMVYRTTLNTLPNQVPYFLVAVVERVWKMLGSTAPTLTLRERIVDSYEYGLNAIMSMCSALIFGDDIEPSLDAVSAWTKLLQEVNILELIGRLCSVAVVSSNSSASGFLISQDWFEMFTKYTPKFMECLKNVAQIDELGQLNDLCRTWETVLRHISLQLSFHPAGSPIQYRIYMCRSIWLNVGTTFEFNLGATYQHRCMNPRCPDPLPDEGAQYICKRCCWVHYCSQRCQSMHWNSTFIGTHRRQCMIFST
;
A
#
# COMPACT_ATOMS: atom_id res chain seq x y z
N MET A 1 -12.00 -4.83 -9.77
CA MET A 1 -12.83 -5.83 -9.04
C MET A 1 -13.06 -7.03 -9.95
N VAL A 2 -12.65 -8.24 -9.54
CA VAL A 2 -12.82 -9.48 -10.32
C VAL A 2 -14.23 -10.04 -10.07
N HIS A 3 -14.88 -10.58 -11.11
CA HIS A 3 -16.27 -11.06 -11.05
C HIS A 3 -16.39 -12.29 -10.12
N PRO A 4 -17.37 -12.36 -9.19
CA PRO A 4 -17.53 -13.45 -8.22
C PRO A 4 -17.57 -14.86 -8.83
N GLN A 5 -18.14 -14.99 -10.04
CA GLN A 5 -18.22 -16.26 -10.77
C GLN A 5 -16.85 -16.86 -11.12
N HIS A 6 -15.81 -16.03 -11.31
CA HIS A 6 -14.47 -16.51 -11.61
C HIS A 6 -13.81 -17.19 -10.41
N HIS A 7 -14.14 -16.74 -9.19
CA HIS A 7 -13.61 -17.35 -7.97
C HIS A 7 -14.26 -18.71 -7.71
N GLU A 8 -15.55 -18.87 -7.96
CA GLU A 8 -16.27 -20.12 -7.73
C GLU A 8 -15.78 -21.29 -8.63
N GLU A 9 -15.47 -21.00 -9.90
CA GLU A 9 -14.85 -21.97 -10.84
C GLU A 9 -13.45 -22.40 -10.37
N VAL A 10 -12.64 -21.46 -9.87
CA VAL A 10 -11.32 -21.76 -9.32
C VAL A 10 -11.43 -22.64 -8.08
N PHE A 11 -12.34 -22.36 -7.15
CA PHE A 11 -12.50 -23.13 -5.91
C PHE A 11 -13.12 -24.53 -6.11
N SER A 12 -14.06 -24.66 -7.05
CA SER A 12 -14.68 -25.95 -7.39
C SER A 12 -13.70 -26.94 -8.04
N SER A 13 -12.63 -26.44 -8.67
CA SER A 13 -11.57 -27.30 -9.21
C SER A 13 -10.67 -27.93 -8.13
N TYR A 14 -10.61 -27.37 -6.92
CA TYR A 14 -9.73 -27.88 -5.85
C TYR A 14 -10.32 -29.03 -5.04
N PHE A 15 -11.64 -29.27 -5.10
CA PHE A 15 -12.29 -30.28 -4.29
C PHE A 15 -13.17 -31.20 -5.13
N VAL A 16 -12.94 -32.50 -4.98
CA VAL A 16 -13.96 -33.50 -5.28
C VAL A 16 -14.99 -33.43 -4.14
N ALA A 17 -16.19 -32.96 -4.45
CA ALA A 17 -17.32 -32.98 -3.52
C ALA A 17 -18.20 -34.19 -3.83
N SER A 18 -18.72 -34.85 -2.80
CA SER A 18 -19.68 -35.94 -2.95
C SER A 18 -20.72 -35.92 -1.83
N HIS A 19 -21.85 -36.57 -2.04
CA HIS A 19 -22.75 -36.90 -0.96
C HIS A 19 -22.40 -38.27 -0.38
N LEU A 20 -22.01 -38.32 0.89
CA LEU A 20 -21.74 -39.56 1.63
C LEU A 20 -22.79 -39.67 2.74
N GLU A 21 -23.55 -40.76 2.74
CA GLU A 21 -24.63 -40.99 3.73
C GLU A 21 -25.74 -39.89 3.76
N GLY A 22 -25.87 -39.12 2.68
CA GLY A 22 -26.82 -38.00 2.57
C GLY A 22 -26.22 -36.64 2.89
N ASP A 23 -25.03 -36.60 3.49
CA ASP A 23 -24.35 -35.37 3.88
C ASP A 23 -23.41 -34.86 2.76
N TYR A 24 -23.29 -33.53 2.64
CA TYR A 24 -22.32 -32.91 1.75
C TYR A 24 -20.92 -33.04 2.37
N VAL A 25 -20.01 -33.73 1.67
CA VAL A 25 -18.68 -34.06 2.17
C VAL A 25 -17.62 -33.60 1.17
N LEU A 26 -16.57 -32.97 1.70
CA LEU A 26 -15.35 -32.63 0.95
C LEU A 26 -14.29 -33.70 1.18
N LEU A 27 -13.39 -33.93 0.22
CA LEU A 27 -12.28 -34.90 0.36
C LEU A 27 -12.77 -36.34 0.70
N PRO A 28 -13.73 -36.90 -0.05
CA PRO A 28 -14.34 -38.18 0.29
C PRO A 28 -13.35 -39.36 0.31
N GLU A 29 -12.29 -39.28 -0.50
CA GLU A 29 -11.23 -40.30 -0.55
C GLU A 29 -10.40 -40.37 0.75
N LEU A 30 -10.47 -39.33 1.60
CA LEU A 30 -9.77 -39.26 2.89
C LEU A 30 -10.68 -39.58 4.09
N GLY A 31 -11.83 -40.23 3.84
CA GLY A 31 -12.84 -40.50 4.87
C GLY A 31 -13.86 -39.39 5.05
N GLY A 32 -13.69 -38.28 4.32
CA GLY A 32 -14.64 -37.18 4.28
C GLY A 32 -14.40 -36.11 5.35
N PHE A 33 -14.55 -34.85 4.94
CA PHE A 33 -14.52 -33.66 5.79
C PHE A 33 -15.92 -33.06 5.84
N ARG A 34 -16.58 -33.21 6.99
CA ARG A 34 -17.96 -32.80 7.25
C ARG A 34 -18.01 -31.38 7.83
N ARG A 35 -19.23 -30.88 8.00
CA ARG A 35 -19.50 -29.57 8.59
C ARG A 35 -19.04 -29.50 10.05
N GLU A 36 -19.31 -30.55 10.80
CA GLU A 36 -18.97 -30.67 12.22
C GLU A 36 -17.45 -30.63 12.41
N ASP A 37 -16.72 -31.30 11.49
CA ASP A 37 -15.26 -31.29 11.47
C ASP A 37 -14.72 -29.88 11.21
N ALA A 38 -15.33 -29.14 10.28
CA ALA A 38 -14.94 -27.76 9.98
C ALA A 38 -15.12 -26.83 11.20
N VAL A 39 -16.26 -26.92 11.89
CA VAL A 39 -16.55 -26.10 13.07
C VAL A 39 -15.64 -26.48 14.24
N TRP A 40 -15.46 -27.78 14.49
CA TRP A 40 -14.59 -28.27 15.55
C TRP A 40 -13.14 -27.87 15.32
N LEU A 41 -12.60 -28.14 14.12
CA LEU A 41 -11.21 -27.81 13.78
C LEU A 41 -10.94 -26.31 13.85
N LEU A 42 -11.87 -25.48 13.37
CA LEU A 42 -11.77 -24.03 13.53
C LEU A 42 -11.71 -23.63 15.02
N GLY A 43 -12.53 -24.26 15.86
CA GLY A 43 -12.51 -24.05 17.31
C GLY A 43 -11.14 -24.35 17.92
N GLU A 44 -10.60 -25.54 17.67
CA GLU A 44 -9.30 -25.97 18.20
C GLU A 44 -8.16 -25.04 17.73
N LEU A 45 -8.09 -24.74 16.43
CA LEU A 45 -7.09 -23.84 15.87
C LEU A 45 -7.22 -22.41 16.41
N TRP A 46 -8.43 -21.96 16.69
CA TRP A 46 -8.68 -20.63 17.24
C TRP A 46 -8.22 -20.52 18.69
N GLU A 47 -8.54 -21.51 19.52
CA GLU A 47 -8.10 -21.54 20.92
C GLU A 47 -6.57 -21.60 21.03
N ASP A 48 -5.92 -22.35 20.13
CA ASP A 48 -4.46 -22.48 20.09
C ASP A 48 -3.77 -21.64 18.97
N ARG A 49 -4.40 -20.53 18.57
CA ARG A 49 -3.96 -19.70 17.43
C ARG A 49 -2.53 -19.17 17.54
N LYS A 50 -2.03 -18.97 18.77
CA LYS A 50 -0.65 -18.55 19.02
C LYS A 50 0.33 -19.67 18.70
N SER A 51 0.09 -20.90 19.18
CA SER A 51 0.94 -22.05 18.88
C SER A 51 0.86 -22.43 17.40
N PHE A 52 -0.34 -22.32 16.80
CA PHE A 52 -0.51 -22.48 15.36
C PHE A 52 0.38 -21.51 14.57
N LEU A 53 0.37 -20.22 14.91
CA LEU A 53 1.20 -19.22 14.26
C LEU A 53 2.71 -19.45 14.50
N GLN A 54 3.10 -19.87 15.71
CA GLN A 54 4.49 -20.24 16.01
C GLN A 54 4.94 -21.41 15.13
N PHE A 55 4.10 -22.43 14.99
CA PHE A 55 4.40 -23.59 14.18
C PHE A 55 4.52 -23.21 12.70
N SER A 56 3.58 -22.40 12.19
CA SER A 56 3.59 -21.94 10.79
C SER A 56 4.73 -20.98 10.47
N GLY A 57 5.07 -20.10 11.40
CA GLY A 57 6.16 -19.13 11.27
C GLY A 57 7.55 -19.70 11.49
N SER A 58 7.68 -20.85 12.17
CA SER A 58 8.97 -21.50 12.35
C SER A 58 9.52 -22.05 11.02
N GLY A 59 10.84 -22.33 10.96
CA GLY A 59 11.45 -22.99 9.79
C GLY A 59 10.86 -24.37 9.43
N LEU A 60 9.89 -24.86 10.20
CA LEU A 60 9.03 -25.99 9.89
C LEU A 60 7.89 -25.63 8.92
N SER A 61 7.81 -24.39 8.43
CA SER A 61 6.83 -23.94 7.44
C SER A 61 6.78 -24.84 6.19
N SER A 62 7.91 -25.45 5.82
CA SER A 62 7.99 -26.44 4.74
C SER A 62 7.17 -27.72 4.99
N MET A 63 6.88 -28.03 6.25
CA MET A 63 6.01 -29.15 6.66
C MET A 63 4.53 -28.75 6.69
N MET A 64 4.22 -27.46 6.59
CA MET A 64 2.83 -26.95 6.58
C MET A 64 2.28 -26.75 5.17
N HIS A 65 2.87 -27.34 4.15
CA HIS A 65 2.27 -27.31 2.83
C HIS A 65 0.92 -28.05 2.82
N GLY A 66 -0.08 -27.47 2.19
CA GLY A 66 -1.44 -28.01 2.05
C GLY A 66 -2.47 -27.44 3.03
N TRP A 67 -2.07 -26.64 4.03
CA TRP A 67 -3.02 -26.06 4.99
C TRP A 67 -4.03 -25.13 4.33
N SER A 68 -3.68 -24.46 3.24
CA SER A 68 -4.62 -23.64 2.46
C SER A 68 -5.82 -24.46 1.94
N VAL A 69 -5.64 -25.77 1.68
CA VAL A 69 -6.73 -26.67 1.27
C VAL A 69 -7.66 -26.94 2.45
N VAL A 70 -7.11 -27.17 3.64
CA VAL A 70 -7.91 -27.35 4.87
C VAL A 70 -8.72 -26.09 5.16
N PHE A 71 -8.12 -24.91 5.06
CA PHE A 71 -8.83 -23.65 5.22
C PHE A 71 -9.94 -23.44 4.17
N ALA A 72 -9.68 -23.78 2.91
CA ALA A 72 -10.70 -23.70 1.87
C ALA A 72 -11.87 -24.67 2.13
N ALA A 73 -11.60 -25.87 2.65
CA ALA A 73 -12.64 -26.82 3.05
C ALA A 73 -13.46 -26.30 4.24
N MET A 74 -12.81 -25.71 5.25
CA MET A 74 -13.50 -25.06 6.38
C MET A 74 -14.39 -23.91 5.90
N TRP A 75 -13.87 -23.03 5.06
CA TRP A 75 -14.63 -21.91 4.49
C TRP A 75 -15.90 -22.37 3.76
N ARG A 76 -15.80 -23.40 2.91
CA ARG A 76 -16.93 -23.95 2.14
C ARG A 76 -18.07 -24.50 3.00
N HIS A 77 -17.76 -25.01 4.19
CA HIS A 77 -18.78 -25.46 5.14
C HIS A 77 -19.34 -24.31 5.95
N ILE A 78 -18.48 -23.39 6.40
CA ILE A 78 -18.86 -22.26 7.26
C ILE A 78 -19.69 -21.22 6.50
N GLU A 79 -19.38 -20.92 5.23
CA GLU A 79 -20.10 -19.92 4.41
C GLU A 79 -21.60 -20.23 4.28
N LYS A 80 -22.00 -21.50 4.47
CA LYS A 80 -23.38 -21.98 4.33
C LYS A 80 -24.17 -21.97 5.64
N LEU A 81 -23.56 -21.59 6.76
CA LEU A 81 -24.19 -21.61 8.09
C LEU A 81 -24.97 -20.32 8.36
N GLN A 82 -26.11 -20.43 9.04
CA GLN A 82 -26.94 -19.27 9.44
C GLN A 82 -26.26 -18.41 10.52
N ASP A 83 -25.51 -19.02 11.45
CA ASP A 83 -24.73 -18.34 12.50
C ASP A 83 -23.25 -18.14 12.11
N SER A 84 -22.98 -17.99 10.82
CA SER A 84 -21.62 -17.90 10.26
C SER A 84 -20.78 -16.67 10.63
N PRO A 85 -21.30 -15.48 11.05
CA PRO A 85 -20.48 -14.27 11.23
C PRO A 85 -19.25 -14.46 12.11
N GLU A 86 -19.43 -15.02 13.31
CA GLU A 86 -18.35 -15.21 14.27
C GLU A 86 -17.34 -16.28 13.80
N LEU A 87 -17.84 -17.33 13.14
CA LEU A 87 -16.99 -18.38 12.57
C LEU A 87 -16.15 -17.85 11.40
N LEU A 88 -16.74 -17.06 10.52
CA LEU A 88 -16.04 -16.39 9.41
C LEU A 88 -14.99 -15.41 9.93
N LYS A 89 -15.29 -14.70 11.02
CA LYS A 89 -14.36 -13.79 11.68
C LYS A 89 -13.12 -14.52 12.21
N LYS A 90 -13.33 -15.63 12.93
CA LYS A 90 -12.24 -16.51 13.41
C LYS A 90 -11.42 -17.08 12.27
N LEU A 91 -12.10 -17.61 11.24
CA LEU A 91 -11.46 -18.20 10.07
C LEU A 91 -10.61 -17.17 9.31
N ARG A 92 -11.15 -15.98 9.08
CA ARG A 92 -10.44 -14.86 8.45
C ARG A 92 -9.16 -14.50 9.22
N ASN A 93 -9.23 -14.39 10.54
CA ASN A 93 -8.06 -14.04 11.35
C ASN A 93 -6.98 -15.15 11.30
N LEU A 94 -7.38 -16.43 11.36
CA LEU A 94 -6.45 -17.56 11.17
C LEU A 94 -5.82 -17.59 9.78
N LEU A 95 -6.60 -17.33 8.74
CA LEU A 95 -6.11 -17.20 7.36
C LEU A 95 -5.06 -16.09 7.25
N LEU A 96 -5.31 -14.92 7.84
CA LEU A 96 -4.39 -13.79 7.82
C LEU A 96 -3.09 -14.08 8.59
N ARG A 97 -3.19 -14.77 9.73
CA ARG A 97 -2.03 -15.28 10.48
C ARG A 97 -1.22 -16.26 9.63
N TYR A 98 -1.90 -17.22 9.00
CA TYR A 98 -1.25 -18.20 8.14
C TYR A 98 -0.58 -17.53 6.92
N ALA A 99 -1.18 -16.48 6.37
CA ALA A 99 -0.64 -15.71 5.25
C ALA A 99 0.74 -15.09 5.54
N LEU A 100 1.06 -14.80 6.82
CA LEU A 100 2.38 -14.29 7.21
C LEU A 100 3.51 -15.28 6.89
N SER A 101 3.21 -16.58 6.97
CA SER A 101 4.16 -17.68 6.73
C SER A 101 3.96 -18.38 5.39
N ALA A 102 2.77 -18.30 4.78
CA ALA A 102 2.43 -19.06 3.57
C ALA A 102 3.29 -18.63 2.36
N PHE A 103 3.67 -19.60 1.52
CA PHE A 103 4.35 -19.39 0.24
C PHE A 103 3.36 -19.43 -0.92
N ASN A 104 3.76 -18.91 -2.10
CA ASN A 104 2.98 -19.13 -3.32
C ASN A 104 3.02 -20.63 -3.71
N PRO A 105 1.89 -21.24 -4.14
CA PRO A 105 0.60 -20.63 -4.45
C PRO A 105 -0.38 -20.52 -3.27
N GLU A 106 -0.07 -21.07 -2.10
CA GLU A 106 -0.97 -21.09 -0.94
C GLU A 106 -1.35 -19.71 -0.45
N PHE A 107 -0.40 -18.78 -0.41
CA PHE A 107 -0.64 -17.39 -0.05
C PHE A 107 -1.78 -16.78 -0.91
N LYS A 108 -1.73 -17.01 -2.21
CA LYS A 108 -2.77 -16.54 -3.15
C LYS A 108 -4.13 -17.16 -2.84
N LEU A 109 -4.16 -18.46 -2.55
CA LEU A 109 -5.41 -19.13 -2.19
C LEU A 109 -5.99 -18.58 -0.89
N VAL A 110 -5.15 -18.38 0.13
CA VAL A 110 -5.51 -17.79 1.42
C VAL A 110 -6.09 -16.38 1.25
N CYS A 111 -5.40 -15.50 0.52
CA CYS A 111 -5.88 -14.14 0.27
C CYS A 111 -7.19 -14.12 -0.53
N ASN A 112 -7.38 -15.06 -1.46
CA ASN A 112 -8.65 -15.19 -2.18
C ASN A 112 -9.80 -15.59 -1.24
N ILE A 113 -9.57 -16.49 -0.28
CA ILE A 113 -10.59 -16.84 0.71
C ILE A 113 -10.89 -15.63 1.60
N VAL A 114 -9.87 -14.90 2.05
CA VAL A 114 -10.05 -13.67 2.84
C VAL A 114 -10.89 -12.65 2.09
N LEU A 115 -10.60 -12.42 0.79
CA LEU A 115 -11.40 -11.54 -0.07
C LEU A 115 -12.87 -11.93 -0.09
N LEU A 116 -13.17 -13.22 -0.26
CA LEU A 116 -14.54 -13.72 -0.27
C LEU A 116 -15.23 -13.59 1.08
N ILE A 117 -14.49 -13.72 2.19
CA ILE A 117 -15.04 -13.45 3.53
C ILE A 117 -15.32 -11.95 3.72
N GLU A 118 -14.41 -11.07 3.30
CA GLU A 118 -14.59 -9.61 3.40
C GLU A 118 -15.75 -9.09 2.53
N ASP A 119 -16.00 -9.71 1.37
CA ASP A 119 -17.16 -9.38 0.53
C ASP A 119 -18.50 -9.75 1.20
N GLN A 120 -18.52 -10.82 2.01
CA GLN A 120 -19.70 -11.26 2.77
C GLN A 120 -19.87 -10.47 4.08
N ALA A 121 -18.76 -10.15 4.72
CA ALA A 121 -18.68 -9.63 6.08
C ALA A 121 -17.51 -8.64 6.21
N PRO A 122 -17.67 -7.39 5.73
CA PRO A 122 -16.58 -6.42 5.71
C PRO A 122 -16.07 -6.09 7.11
N SER A 123 -14.74 -6.07 7.28
CA SER A 123 -14.08 -5.73 8.56
C SER A 123 -14.28 -4.29 9.03
N THR A 124 -14.88 -3.45 8.19
CA THR A 124 -15.31 -2.07 8.52
C THR A 124 -16.72 -2.03 9.11
N THR A 125 -17.49 -3.11 9.04
CA THR A 125 -18.84 -3.18 9.59
C THR A 125 -18.78 -3.48 11.08
N THR A 126 -19.55 -2.74 11.88
CA THR A 126 -19.67 -2.97 13.33
C THR A 126 -20.06 -4.42 13.63
N GLY A 127 -19.35 -5.06 14.56
CA GLY A 127 -19.45 -6.49 14.89
C GLY A 127 -18.45 -7.39 14.14
N TYR A 128 -17.86 -6.92 13.04
CA TYR A 128 -16.88 -7.64 12.22
C TYR A 128 -15.45 -7.11 12.36
N GLU A 129 -15.17 -6.37 13.43
CA GLU A 129 -13.86 -5.76 13.68
C GLU A 129 -12.74 -6.80 13.76
N GLU A 130 -11.49 -6.38 13.58
CA GLU A 130 -10.36 -7.30 13.74
C GLU A 130 -10.33 -7.92 15.14
N LEU A 131 -10.19 -9.24 15.23
CA LEU A 131 -10.08 -9.92 16.52
C LEU A 131 -8.73 -9.58 17.16
N PRO A 132 -8.71 -9.19 18.45
CA PRO A 132 -7.47 -8.80 19.11
C PRO A 132 -6.49 -9.98 19.21
N PRO A 133 -5.18 -9.69 19.35
CA PRO A 133 -4.20 -10.71 19.68
C PRO A 133 -4.55 -11.37 21.03
N VAL A 134 -4.01 -12.57 21.26
CA VAL A 134 -4.14 -13.26 22.56
C VAL A 134 -3.54 -12.42 23.68
N ASP A 135 -2.33 -11.93 23.44
CA ASP A 135 -1.50 -11.21 24.39
C ASP A 135 -0.43 -10.39 23.63
N THR A 136 0.46 -9.71 24.36
CA THR A 136 1.56 -8.92 23.78
C THR A 136 2.57 -9.77 23.02
N ASP A 137 2.79 -11.02 23.43
CA ASP A 137 3.74 -11.91 22.75
C ASP A 137 3.17 -12.39 21.41
N ASP A 138 1.86 -12.61 21.33
CA ASP A 138 1.14 -12.91 20.09
C ASP A 138 1.23 -11.74 19.10
N ALA A 139 1.03 -10.51 19.59
CA ALA A 139 1.23 -9.29 18.79
C ALA A 139 2.68 -9.16 18.28
N ASP A 140 3.67 -9.42 19.14
CA ASP A 140 5.09 -9.37 18.76
C ASP A 140 5.44 -10.44 17.74
N LEU A 141 4.90 -11.65 17.88
CA LEU A 141 5.08 -12.73 16.92
C LEU A 141 4.50 -12.37 15.54
N ILE A 142 3.27 -11.84 15.51
CA ILE A 142 2.62 -11.37 14.27
C ILE A 142 3.50 -10.31 13.58
N LEU A 143 3.97 -9.31 14.32
CA LEU A 143 4.83 -8.26 13.80
C LEU A 143 6.15 -8.84 13.26
N ARG A 144 6.81 -9.70 14.04
CA ARG A 144 8.11 -10.29 13.70
C ARG A 144 8.04 -11.10 12.40
N LEU A 145 7.02 -11.96 12.26
CA LEU A 145 6.83 -12.76 11.05
C LEU A 145 6.59 -11.87 9.83
N PHE A 146 5.82 -10.79 9.98
CA PHE A 146 5.63 -9.85 8.89
C PHE A 146 6.94 -9.09 8.56
N MET A 147 7.72 -8.68 9.55
CA MET A 147 9.03 -8.04 9.34
C MET A 147 10.02 -8.97 8.62
N GLU A 148 10.04 -10.25 8.97
CA GLU A 148 10.82 -11.28 8.25
C GLU A 148 10.36 -11.40 6.81
N TYR A 149 9.04 -11.39 6.58
CA TYR A 149 8.47 -11.36 5.23
C TYR A 149 8.95 -10.13 4.43
N LEU A 150 8.95 -8.93 5.02
CA LEU A 150 9.45 -7.71 4.35
C LEU A 150 10.94 -7.82 3.96
N ASN A 151 11.74 -8.46 4.81
CA ASN A 151 13.18 -8.61 4.62
C ASN A 151 13.56 -9.76 3.68
N THR A 152 12.63 -10.66 3.36
CA THR A 152 12.91 -11.79 2.47
C THR A 152 12.95 -11.28 1.02
N GLU A 153 14.16 -11.07 0.50
CA GLU A 153 14.40 -10.71 -0.92
C GLU A 153 14.15 -11.88 -1.88
N LYS A 154 14.20 -13.11 -1.36
CA LYS A 154 14.27 -14.35 -2.14
C LYS A 154 13.24 -15.36 -1.65
N ARG A 155 12.03 -15.29 -2.19
CA ARG A 155 11.25 -16.52 -2.37
C ARG A 155 11.42 -16.89 -3.83
N ASP A 156 11.91 -18.10 -4.11
CA ASP A 156 12.14 -18.61 -5.47
C ASP A 156 10.86 -18.66 -6.33
N ILE A 157 9.70 -18.37 -5.73
CA ILE A 157 8.36 -18.36 -6.33
C ILE A 157 7.83 -16.91 -6.49
N GLY A 158 8.71 -15.91 -6.41
CA GLY A 158 8.36 -14.48 -6.53
C GLY A 158 7.61 -13.94 -5.31
N PRO A 159 7.66 -12.62 -5.05
CA PRO A 159 6.79 -12.01 -4.06
C PRO A 159 5.32 -12.23 -4.45
N PRO A 160 4.40 -12.36 -3.48
CA PRO A 160 2.99 -12.19 -3.76
C PRO A 160 2.73 -10.87 -4.48
N PRO A 161 1.72 -10.79 -5.36
CA PRO A 161 1.41 -9.54 -6.03
C PRO A 161 1.00 -8.49 -4.99
N GLY A 162 1.30 -7.22 -5.29
CA GLY A 162 1.15 -6.11 -4.33
C GLY A 162 -0.28 -5.95 -3.83
N ASP A 163 -1.26 -6.30 -4.66
CA ASP A 163 -2.70 -6.28 -4.38
C ASP A 163 -3.13 -7.13 -3.17
N MET A 164 -2.53 -8.31 -2.98
CA MET A 164 -2.91 -9.27 -1.93
C MET A 164 -2.31 -8.96 -0.56
N MET A 165 -1.37 -8.03 -0.48
CA MET A 165 -0.70 -7.65 0.77
C MET A 165 -1.52 -6.72 1.66
N ALA A 166 -2.61 -6.15 1.15
CA ALA A 166 -3.45 -5.22 1.91
C ALA A 166 -3.98 -5.83 3.21
N PHE A 167 -4.46 -7.08 3.16
CA PHE A 167 -5.11 -7.71 4.31
C PHE A 167 -4.14 -8.09 5.43
N PRO A 168 -3.02 -8.83 5.17
CA PRO A 168 -2.08 -9.14 6.22
C PRO A 168 -1.45 -7.88 6.81
N PHE A 169 -1.15 -6.86 5.98
CA PHE A 169 -0.65 -5.58 6.47
C PHE A 169 -1.68 -4.88 7.38
N ALA A 170 -2.97 -4.83 7.00
CA ALA A 170 -4.01 -4.22 7.84
C ALA A 170 -4.11 -4.88 9.22
N MET A 171 -4.10 -6.21 9.27
CA MET A 171 -4.12 -6.97 10.53
C MET A 171 -2.88 -6.66 11.38
N VAL A 172 -1.68 -6.74 10.80
CA VAL A 172 -0.42 -6.47 11.52
C VAL A 172 -0.37 -5.04 12.02
N TYR A 173 -0.78 -4.07 11.19
CA TYR A 173 -0.81 -2.66 11.56
C TYR A 173 -1.75 -2.40 12.73
N ARG A 174 -3.01 -2.85 12.65
CA ARG A 174 -3.99 -2.69 13.74
C ARG A 174 -3.52 -3.36 15.04
N THR A 175 -2.97 -4.57 14.94
CA THR A 175 -2.44 -5.32 16.09
C THR A 175 -1.29 -4.57 16.75
N THR A 176 -0.33 -4.10 15.94
CA THR A 176 0.85 -3.37 16.42
C THR A 176 0.43 -2.02 17.01
N LEU A 177 -0.48 -1.31 16.35
CA LEU A 177 -0.97 -0.01 16.84
C LEU A 177 -1.65 -0.13 18.21
N ASN A 178 -2.48 -1.15 18.40
CA ASN A 178 -3.26 -1.30 19.62
C ASN A 178 -2.48 -1.96 20.77
N THR A 179 -1.44 -2.75 20.47
CA THR A 179 -0.77 -3.59 21.48
C THR A 179 0.70 -3.24 21.67
N LEU A 180 1.36 -2.73 20.62
CA LEU A 180 2.80 -2.43 20.56
C LEU A 180 3.05 -1.06 19.92
N PRO A 181 2.42 0.04 20.38
CA PRO A 181 2.43 1.33 19.68
C PRO A 181 3.83 1.89 19.42
N ASN A 182 4.78 1.61 20.33
CA ASN A 182 6.18 2.00 20.17
C ASN A 182 6.90 1.36 18.97
N GLN A 183 6.39 0.23 18.46
CA GLN A 183 6.95 -0.49 17.32
C GLN A 183 6.37 -0.02 15.98
N VAL A 184 5.27 0.73 15.98
CA VAL A 184 4.59 1.19 14.76
C VAL A 184 5.51 2.00 13.85
N PRO A 185 6.30 2.98 14.34
CA PRO A 185 7.20 3.75 13.46
C PRO A 185 8.21 2.84 12.75
N TYR A 186 8.89 1.96 13.49
CA TYR A 186 9.86 1.02 12.93
C TYR A 186 9.22 0.07 11.91
N PHE A 187 8.02 -0.42 12.21
CA PHE A 187 7.26 -1.24 11.28
C PHE A 187 6.96 -0.50 9.97
N LEU A 188 6.46 0.73 10.05
CA LEU A 188 6.12 1.52 8.87
C LEU A 188 7.36 1.95 8.06
N VAL A 189 8.50 2.24 8.71
CA VAL A 189 9.81 2.42 8.03
C VAL A 189 10.08 1.21 7.14
N ALA A 190 9.98 -0.01 7.69
CA ALA A 190 10.30 -1.23 6.95
C ALA A 190 9.37 -1.45 5.74
N VAL A 191 8.10 -1.08 5.86
CA VAL A 191 7.11 -1.16 4.78
C VAL A 191 7.42 -0.17 3.66
N VAL A 192 7.79 1.07 4.01
CA VAL A 192 8.21 2.08 3.02
C VAL A 192 9.53 1.69 2.35
N GLU A 193 10.51 1.22 3.12
CA GLU A 193 11.77 0.69 2.60
C GLU A 193 11.55 -0.52 1.68
N ARG A 194 10.54 -1.35 1.96
CA ARG A 194 10.18 -2.46 1.06
C ARG A 194 9.71 -1.94 -0.31
N VAL A 195 8.87 -0.91 -0.36
CA VAL A 195 8.47 -0.27 -1.63
C VAL A 195 9.70 0.22 -2.39
N TRP A 196 10.66 0.82 -1.69
CA TRP A 196 11.90 1.32 -2.29
C TRP A 196 12.78 0.20 -2.83
N LYS A 197 12.95 -0.87 -2.07
CA LYS A 197 13.67 -2.06 -2.52
C LYS A 197 13.02 -2.71 -3.73
N MET A 198 11.69 -2.78 -3.78
CA MET A 198 10.97 -3.33 -4.93
C MET A 198 11.18 -2.50 -6.20
N LEU A 199 11.12 -1.18 -6.10
CA LEU A 199 11.42 -0.26 -7.22
C LEU A 199 12.87 -0.35 -7.68
N GLY A 200 13.80 -0.41 -6.72
CA GLY A 200 15.25 -0.42 -6.97
C GLY A 200 15.84 -1.78 -7.34
N SER A 201 15.12 -2.87 -7.11
CA SER A 201 15.59 -4.23 -7.36
C SER A 201 16.01 -4.40 -8.81
N THR A 202 17.15 -5.04 -9.05
CA THR A 202 17.62 -5.44 -10.40
C THR A 202 17.43 -6.93 -10.66
N ALA A 203 16.63 -7.62 -9.82
CA ALA A 203 16.40 -9.05 -9.94
C ALA A 203 15.83 -9.41 -11.32
N PRO A 204 16.33 -10.48 -11.97
CA PRO A 204 15.93 -10.88 -13.32
C PRO A 204 14.52 -11.47 -13.39
N THR A 205 13.88 -11.75 -12.25
CA THR A 205 12.58 -12.43 -12.15
C THR A 205 11.40 -11.53 -12.48
N LEU A 206 11.54 -10.21 -12.33
CA LEU A 206 10.48 -9.24 -12.60
C LEU A 206 10.97 -8.20 -13.61
N THR A 207 10.15 -7.93 -14.62
CA THR A 207 10.36 -6.82 -15.54
C THR A 207 10.27 -5.49 -14.80
N LEU A 208 10.92 -4.44 -15.33
CA LEU A 208 10.79 -3.08 -14.77
C LEU A 208 9.33 -2.65 -14.64
N ARG A 209 8.48 -3.06 -15.59
CA ARG A 209 7.05 -2.79 -15.60
C ARG A 209 6.36 -3.38 -14.36
N GLU A 210 6.56 -4.68 -14.12
CA GLU A 210 5.96 -5.39 -12.98
C GLU A 210 6.44 -4.79 -11.66
N ARG A 211 7.74 -4.52 -11.51
CA ARG A 211 8.28 -3.89 -10.30
C ARG A 211 7.63 -2.55 -9.98
N ILE A 212 7.39 -1.72 -10.99
CA ILE A 212 6.74 -0.42 -10.79
C ILE A 212 5.27 -0.60 -10.37
N VAL A 213 4.54 -1.52 -11.02
CA VAL A 213 3.15 -1.82 -10.68
C VAL A 213 3.04 -2.38 -9.26
N ASP A 214 3.82 -3.42 -8.94
CA ASP A 214 3.78 -4.06 -7.63
C ASP A 214 4.14 -3.09 -6.51
N SER A 215 5.15 -2.24 -6.73
CA SER A 215 5.54 -1.22 -5.75
C SER A 215 4.45 -0.17 -5.55
N TYR A 216 3.74 0.20 -6.62
CA TYR A 216 2.63 1.14 -6.56
C TYR A 216 1.46 0.55 -5.77
N GLU A 217 1.04 -0.67 -6.12
CA GLU A 217 -0.05 -1.39 -5.46
C GLU A 217 0.27 -1.60 -3.97
N TYR A 218 1.49 -2.00 -3.66
CA TYR A 218 1.94 -2.20 -2.29
C TYR A 218 1.92 -0.89 -1.48
N GLY A 219 2.49 0.19 -2.02
CA GLY A 219 2.50 1.50 -1.35
C GLY A 219 1.11 2.06 -1.12
N LEU A 220 0.21 1.92 -2.10
CA LEU A 220 -1.19 2.33 -1.98
C LEU A 220 -1.96 1.47 -0.97
N ASN A 221 -1.78 0.15 -0.99
CA ASN A 221 -2.39 -0.74 0.00
C ASN A 221 -1.95 -0.41 1.42
N ALA A 222 -0.68 -0.06 1.63
CA ALA A 222 -0.21 0.42 2.92
C ALA A 222 -0.96 1.69 3.36
N ILE A 223 -1.08 2.69 2.46
CA ILE A 223 -1.83 3.93 2.72
C ILE A 223 -3.30 3.63 3.06
N MET A 224 -3.94 2.76 2.28
CA MET A 224 -5.34 2.37 2.47
C MET A 224 -5.56 1.72 3.83
N SER A 225 -4.76 0.71 4.16
CA SER A 225 -4.89 -0.03 5.42
C SER A 225 -4.57 0.85 6.63
N MET A 226 -3.60 1.75 6.53
CA MET A 226 -3.32 2.76 7.56
C MET A 226 -4.52 3.70 7.76
N CYS A 227 -5.13 4.18 6.68
CA CYS A 227 -6.32 5.03 6.71
C CYS A 227 -7.52 4.29 7.33
N SER A 228 -7.77 3.04 6.90
CA SER A 228 -8.85 2.19 7.42
C SER A 228 -8.68 1.77 8.89
N ALA A 229 -7.49 1.87 9.46
CA ALA A 229 -7.27 1.63 10.88
C ALA A 229 -7.57 2.86 11.76
N LEU A 230 -7.65 4.04 11.16
CA LEU A 230 -7.93 5.30 11.86
C LEU A 230 -9.39 5.75 11.75
N ILE A 231 -10.11 5.28 10.73
CA ILE A 231 -11.52 5.56 10.55
C ILE A 231 -12.31 4.50 11.33
N PHE A 232 -12.94 4.88 12.45
CA PHE A 232 -13.83 4.03 13.23
C PHE A 232 -15.25 4.58 13.16
N GLY A 233 -16.07 4.04 12.25
CA GLY A 233 -17.37 4.63 11.94
C GLY A 233 -17.24 5.88 11.07
N ASP A 234 -18.07 6.90 11.35
CA ASP A 234 -18.07 8.17 10.60
C ASP A 234 -17.08 9.21 11.18
N ASP A 235 -16.53 8.97 12.38
CA ASP A 235 -15.65 9.91 13.08
C ASP A 235 -14.18 9.49 13.01
N ILE A 236 -13.30 10.49 12.85
CA ILE A 236 -11.84 10.34 12.85
C ILE A 236 -11.33 10.78 14.22
N GLU A 237 -11.32 9.89 15.21
CA GLU A 237 -10.68 10.12 16.50
C GLU A 237 -9.46 9.20 16.65
N PRO A 238 -8.26 9.61 16.19
CA PRO A 238 -7.06 8.82 16.37
C PRO A 238 -6.70 8.74 17.86
N SER A 239 -6.32 7.55 18.34
CA SER A 239 -5.79 7.39 19.69
C SER A 239 -4.50 8.21 19.87
N LEU A 240 -4.17 8.60 21.11
CA LEU A 240 -2.91 9.29 21.41
C LEU A 240 -1.68 8.49 20.94
N ASP A 241 -1.75 7.16 21.04
CA ASP A 241 -0.71 6.26 20.56
C ASP A 241 -0.57 6.30 19.03
N ALA A 242 -1.70 6.35 18.30
CA ALA A 242 -1.69 6.54 16.86
C ALA A 242 -1.05 7.88 16.50
N VAL A 243 -1.48 8.96 17.13
CA VAL A 243 -0.94 10.30 16.93
C VAL A 243 0.58 10.34 17.15
N SER A 244 1.08 9.73 18.23
CA SER A 244 2.52 9.63 18.52
C SER A 244 3.26 8.83 17.45
N ALA A 245 2.72 7.67 17.05
CA ALA A 245 3.29 6.84 16.00
C ALA A 245 3.36 7.57 14.64
N TRP A 246 2.32 8.33 14.31
CA TRP A 246 2.25 9.13 13.08
C TRP A 246 3.17 10.34 13.10
N THR A 247 3.34 10.98 14.26
CA THR A 247 4.30 12.09 14.42
C THR A 247 5.72 11.59 14.12
N LYS A 248 6.09 10.44 14.72
CA LYS A 248 7.37 9.79 14.42
C LYS A 248 7.47 9.36 12.96
N LEU A 249 6.39 8.84 12.38
CA LEU A 249 6.38 8.51 10.95
C LEU A 249 6.68 9.74 10.09
N LEU A 250 6.04 10.88 10.34
CA LEU A 250 6.26 12.10 9.56
C LEU A 250 7.68 12.64 9.69
N GLN A 251 8.32 12.44 10.84
CA GLN A 251 9.70 12.86 11.11
C GLN A 251 10.75 11.89 10.55
N GLU A 252 10.54 10.58 10.73
CA GLU A 252 11.53 9.55 10.48
C GLU A 252 11.34 8.85 9.13
N VAL A 253 10.12 8.89 8.58
CA VAL A 253 9.75 8.21 7.33
C VAL A 253 9.29 9.23 6.31
N ASN A 254 9.89 9.17 5.13
CA ASN A 254 9.52 10.03 4.01
C ASN A 254 8.17 9.59 3.39
N ILE A 255 7.09 9.55 4.17
CA ILE A 255 5.74 9.18 3.71
C ILE A 255 5.24 10.15 2.64
N LEU A 256 5.62 11.42 2.72
CA LEU A 256 5.36 12.38 1.65
C LEU A 256 6.09 11.99 0.37
N GLU A 257 7.36 11.57 0.47
CA GLU A 257 8.09 11.08 -0.69
C GLU A 257 7.42 9.85 -1.30
N LEU A 258 6.90 8.92 -0.49
CA LEU A 258 6.07 7.82 -0.98
C LEU A 258 4.91 8.32 -1.82
N ILE A 259 4.08 9.21 -1.29
CA ILE A 259 2.93 9.77 -2.00
C ILE A 259 3.37 10.48 -3.29
N GLY A 260 4.46 11.26 -3.24
CA GLY A 260 4.99 11.99 -4.39
C GLY A 260 5.49 11.07 -5.50
N ARG A 261 6.10 9.94 -5.14
CA ARG A 261 6.50 8.91 -6.10
C ARG A 261 5.31 8.13 -6.65
N LEU A 262 4.30 7.82 -5.84
CA LEU A 262 3.04 7.22 -6.31
C LEU A 262 2.35 8.15 -7.33
N CYS A 263 2.27 9.46 -7.06
CA CYS A 263 1.81 10.46 -8.03
C CYS A 263 2.60 10.41 -9.34
N SER A 264 3.93 10.23 -9.26
CA SER A 264 4.79 10.17 -10.44
C SER A 264 4.59 8.89 -11.25
N VAL A 265 4.34 7.76 -10.58
CA VAL A 265 4.08 6.46 -11.22
C VAL A 265 2.67 6.41 -11.84
N ALA A 266 1.68 7.01 -11.19
CA ALA A 266 0.29 7.04 -11.66
C ALA A 266 0.11 7.65 -13.07
N VAL A 267 1.03 8.53 -13.47
CA VAL A 267 1.00 9.25 -14.75
C VAL A 267 1.90 8.63 -15.82
N VAL A 268 2.59 7.52 -15.53
CA VAL A 268 3.46 6.84 -16.51
C VAL A 268 2.61 6.19 -17.60
N SER A 269 2.80 6.64 -18.84
CA SER A 269 2.15 6.04 -20.00
C SER A 269 2.86 4.76 -20.44
N SER A 270 2.09 3.82 -20.99
CA SER A 270 2.57 2.54 -21.50
C SER A 270 1.87 2.19 -22.80
N ASN A 271 2.65 1.98 -23.87
CA ASN A 271 2.14 1.55 -25.18
C ASN A 271 1.51 0.15 -25.16
N SER A 272 1.71 -0.62 -24.08
CA SER A 272 1.30 -2.02 -23.94
C SER A 272 0.05 -2.22 -23.09
N SER A 273 -0.75 -1.18 -22.88
CA SER A 273 -1.98 -1.26 -22.06
C SER A 273 -3.17 -0.69 -22.83
N ALA A 274 -4.35 -1.27 -22.64
CA ALA A 274 -5.58 -0.80 -23.28
C ALA A 274 -5.94 0.66 -22.88
N SER A 275 -5.57 1.07 -21.67
CA SER A 275 -5.76 2.43 -21.15
C SER A 275 -4.63 3.40 -21.56
N GLY A 276 -3.53 2.91 -22.13
CA GLY A 276 -2.33 3.70 -22.40
C GLY A 276 -1.51 4.07 -21.15
N PHE A 277 -1.86 3.55 -19.96
CA PHE A 277 -1.16 3.80 -18.70
C PHE A 277 -0.61 2.53 -18.05
N LEU A 278 0.50 2.70 -17.33
CA LEU A 278 1.10 1.62 -16.57
C LEU A 278 0.20 1.17 -15.41
N ILE A 279 -0.36 2.12 -14.68
CA ILE A 279 -1.30 1.88 -13.58
C ILE A 279 -2.73 1.88 -14.14
N SER A 280 -3.52 0.88 -13.77
CA SER A 280 -4.93 0.75 -14.20
C SER A 280 -5.78 1.94 -13.74
N GLN A 281 -6.99 2.07 -14.29
CA GLN A 281 -7.92 3.11 -13.86
C GLN A 281 -8.42 2.86 -12.44
N ASP A 282 -8.80 1.63 -12.12
CA ASP A 282 -9.25 1.21 -10.78
C ASP A 282 -8.24 1.59 -9.69
N TRP A 283 -6.96 1.26 -9.90
CA TRP A 283 -5.88 1.58 -8.94
C TRP A 283 -5.64 3.09 -8.79
N PHE A 284 -5.82 3.83 -9.87
CA PHE A 284 -5.73 5.29 -9.82
C PHE A 284 -6.90 5.91 -9.06
N GLU A 285 -8.12 5.40 -9.25
CA GLU A 285 -9.31 5.86 -8.52
C GLU A 285 -9.22 5.54 -7.03
N MET A 286 -8.66 4.38 -6.66
CA MET A 286 -8.36 4.09 -5.25
C MET A 286 -7.34 5.07 -4.68
N PHE A 287 -6.27 5.39 -5.41
CA PHE A 287 -5.30 6.40 -4.99
C PHE A 287 -5.92 7.78 -4.77
N THR A 288 -6.74 8.26 -5.71
CA THR A 288 -7.40 9.57 -5.60
C THR A 288 -8.47 9.61 -4.51
N LYS A 289 -9.08 8.47 -4.17
CA LYS A 289 -10.06 8.35 -3.07
C LYS A 289 -9.41 8.30 -1.70
N TYR A 290 -8.39 7.46 -1.51
CA TYR A 290 -7.85 7.16 -0.18
C TYR A 290 -6.74 8.11 0.26
N THR A 291 -5.95 8.67 -0.65
CA THR A 291 -4.87 9.59 -0.26
C THR A 291 -5.39 10.87 0.39
N PRO A 292 -6.46 11.55 -0.12
CA PRO A 292 -7.02 12.71 0.56
C PRO A 292 -7.57 12.39 1.96
N LYS A 293 -8.27 11.25 2.11
CA LYS A 293 -8.76 10.80 3.43
C LYS A 293 -7.61 10.53 4.40
N PHE A 294 -6.54 9.93 3.89
CA PHE A 294 -5.34 9.71 4.67
C PHE A 294 -4.70 11.04 5.11
N MET A 295 -4.64 12.05 4.24
CA MET A 295 -4.17 13.39 4.60
C MET A 295 -5.08 14.08 5.63
N GLU A 296 -6.38 13.85 5.57
CA GLU A 296 -7.33 14.35 6.57
C GLU A 296 -7.05 13.74 7.95
N CYS A 297 -6.77 12.43 8.02
CA CYS A 297 -6.34 11.77 9.27
C CYS A 297 -5.05 12.37 9.83
N LEU A 298 -4.09 12.72 8.96
CA LEU A 298 -2.82 13.34 9.37
C LEU A 298 -2.96 14.80 9.79
N LYS A 299 -4.02 15.50 9.40
CA LYS A 299 -4.23 16.92 9.75
C LYS A 299 -4.23 17.13 11.26
N ASN A 300 -4.87 16.23 12.01
CA ASN A 300 -4.91 16.31 13.47
C ASN A 300 -3.53 16.08 14.09
N VAL A 301 -2.69 15.27 13.46
CA VAL A 301 -1.29 15.02 13.88
C VAL A 301 -0.41 16.23 13.55
N ALA A 302 -0.63 16.86 12.39
CA ALA A 302 0.14 18.01 11.91
C ALA A 302 0.03 19.25 12.81
N GLN A 303 -1.08 19.37 13.56
CA GLN A 303 -1.35 20.50 14.45
C GLN A 303 -0.66 20.40 15.82
N ILE A 304 0.09 19.33 16.07
CA ILE A 304 0.79 19.14 17.34
C ILE A 304 2.15 19.83 17.25
N ASP A 305 2.40 20.77 18.16
CA ASP A 305 3.58 21.64 18.23
C ASP A 305 4.93 20.89 18.29
N GLU A 306 4.92 19.56 18.46
CA GLU A 306 6.10 18.68 18.53
C GLU A 306 6.69 18.31 17.16
N LEU A 307 6.08 18.71 16.03
CA LEU A 307 6.64 18.54 14.68
C LEU A 307 7.77 19.55 14.41
N GLY A 308 8.83 19.50 15.22
CA GLY A 308 10.10 20.12 14.88
C GLY A 308 10.62 19.49 13.59
N GLN A 309 10.98 20.32 12.60
CA GLN A 309 11.56 19.95 11.29
C GLN A 309 10.59 19.70 10.11
N LEU A 310 9.43 20.37 10.05
CA LEU A 310 8.59 20.39 8.83
C LEU A 310 9.26 21.03 7.58
N ASN A 311 10.42 21.69 7.73
CA ASN A 311 11.11 22.36 6.62
C ASN A 311 11.53 21.38 5.51
N ASP A 312 11.98 20.18 5.86
CA ASP A 312 12.38 19.16 4.88
C ASP A 312 11.18 18.57 4.14
N LEU A 313 10.05 18.42 4.85
CA LEU A 313 8.77 18.03 4.26
C LEU A 313 8.25 19.11 3.30
N CYS A 314 8.33 20.38 3.67
CA CYS A 314 7.98 21.51 2.81
C CYS A 314 8.84 21.53 1.54
N ARG A 315 10.16 21.34 1.66
CA ARG A 315 11.08 21.28 0.51
C ARG A 315 10.74 20.12 -0.44
N THR A 316 10.44 18.95 0.11
CA THR A 316 9.99 17.78 -0.67
C THR A 316 8.69 18.09 -1.39
N TRP A 317 7.73 18.65 -0.66
CA TRP A 317 6.44 19.09 -1.18
C TRP A 317 6.59 20.07 -2.34
N GLU A 318 7.34 21.15 -2.20
CA GLU A 318 7.48 22.12 -3.27
C GLU A 318 8.18 21.50 -4.51
N THR A 319 9.15 20.60 -4.28
CA THR A 319 9.91 19.96 -5.37
C THR A 319 9.00 19.11 -6.24
N VAL A 320 8.16 18.28 -5.63
CA VAL A 320 7.20 17.41 -6.33
C VAL A 320 6.07 18.25 -6.94
N LEU A 321 5.55 19.27 -6.24
CA LEU A 321 4.50 20.15 -6.77
C LEU A 321 4.94 20.82 -8.08
N ARG A 322 6.19 21.30 -8.10
CA ARG A 322 6.79 21.87 -9.30
C ARG A 322 6.92 20.84 -10.40
N HIS A 323 7.36 19.62 -10.09
CA HIS A 323 7.43 18.55 -11.08
C HIS A 323 6.07 18.28 -11.71
N ILE A 324 5.02 18.14 -10.90
CA ILE A 324 3.65 17.90 -11.36
C ILE A 324 3.15 19.08 -12.20
N SER A 325 3.35 20.32 -11.73
CA SER A 325 2.92 21.53 -12.45
C SER A 325 3.63 21.67 -13.80
N LEU A 326 4.91 21.30 -13.84
CA LEU A 326 5.70 21.23 -15.05
C LEU A 326 5.09 20.21 -16.03
N GLN A 327 4.79 18.99 -15.59
CA GLN A 327 4.14 17.97 -16.44
C GLN A 327 2.80 18.48 -16.99
N LEU A 328 1.99 19.14 -16.15
CA LEU A 328 0.67 19.64 -16.55
C LEU A 328 0.75 20.63 -17.73
N SER A 329 1.81 21.45 -17.78
CA SER A 329 2.05 22.41 -18.87
C SER A 329 2.41 21.76 -20.21
N PHE A 330 2.86 20.51 -20.21
CA PHE A 330 3.32 19.82 -21.43
C PHE A 330 2.27 18.94 -22.09
N HIS A 331 1.22 18.57 -21.35
CA HIS A 331 0.19 17.70 -21.87
C HIS A 331 -1.01 18.53 -22.37
N PRO A 332 -1.53 18.24 -23.58
CA PRO A 332 -2.66 18.96 -24.14
C PRO A 332 -3.87 18.95 -23.21
N ALA A 333 -4.58 20.09 -23.21
CA ALA A 333 -5.86 20.27 -22.55
C ALA A 333 -6.83 19.13 -22.90
N GLY A 334 -7.36 18.44 -21.89
CA GLY A 334 -8.35 17.37 -22.06
C GLY A 334 -7.76 15.99 -22.39
N SER A 335 -6.43 15.83 -22.46
CA SER A 335 -5.85 14.50 -22.64
C SER A 335 -5.99 13.64 -21.36
N PRO A 336 -6.15 12.30 -21.48
CA PRO A 336 -6.27 11.42 -20.32
C PRO A 336 -5.09 11.53 -19.33
N ILE A 337 -3.88 11.75 -19.86
CA ILE A 337 -2.67 11.92 -19.03
C ILE A 337 -2.69 13.25 -18.28
N GLN A 338 -3.17 14.33 -18.92
CA GLN A 338 -3.33 15.61 -18.26
C GLN A 338 -4.34 15.51 -17.10
N TYR A 339 -5.44 14.78 -17.28
CA TYR A 339 -6.40 14.52 -16.20
C TYR A 339 -5.74 13.82 -15.01
N ARG A 340 -4.94 12.77 -15.23
CA ARG A 340 -4.22 12.09 -14.13
C ARG A 340 -3.21 13.01 -13.43
N ILE A 341 -2.47 13.81 -14.19
CA ILE A 341 -1.52 14.79 -13.65
C ILE A 341 -2.27 15.85 -12.81
N TYR A 342 -3.41 16.34 -13.30
CA TYR A 342 -4.26 17.29 -12.58
C TYR A 342 -4.74 16.72 -11.25
N MET A 343 -5.21 15.47 -11.23
CA MET A 343 -5.64 14.80 -10.00
C MET A 343 -4.47 14.59 -9.04
N CYS A 344 -3.27 14.20 -9.53
CA CYS A 344 -2.07 14.13 -8.70
C CYS A 344 -1.69 15.50 -8.11
N ARG A 345 -1.86 16.59 -8.89
CA ARG A 345 -1.66 17.96 -8.39
C ARG A 345 -2.63 18.30 -7.28
N SER A 346 -3.91 17.91 -7.42
CA SER A 346 -4.93 18.13 -6.40
C SER A 346 -4.59 17.40 -5.10
N ILE A 347 -4.23 16.12 -5.17
CA ILE A 347 -3.74 15.34 -4.02
C ILE A 347 -2.55 16.02 -3.37
N TRP A 348 -1.58 16.45 -4.17
CA TRP A 348 -0.36 17.06 -3.65
C TRP A 348 -0.61 18.45 -3.05
N LEU A 349 -1.55 19.22 -3.57
CA LEU A 349 -1.98 20.47 -2.94
C LEU A 349 -2.70 20.21 -1.60
N ASN A 350 -3.49 19.12 -1.50
CA ASN A 350 -4.10 18.70 -0.24
C ASN A 350 -3.03 18.45 0.83
N VAL A 351 -1.93 17.75 0.49
CA VAL A 351 -0.75 17.61 1.39
C VAL A 351 -0.29 18.98 1.91
N GLY A 352 -0.12 19.96 1.00
CA GLY A 352 0.32 21.31 1.38
C GLY A 352 -0.65 22.00 2.32
N THR A 353 -1.95 21.88 2.09
CA THR A 353 -3.00 22.42 2.97
C THR A 353 -2.99 21.74 4.34
N THR A 354 -2.81 20.42 4.40
CA THR A 354 -2.78 19.64 5.65
C THR A 354 -1.65 20.06 6.58
N PHE A 355 -0.48 20.38 6.02
CA PHE A 355 0.70 20.80 6.78
C PHE A 355 0.94 22.32 6.76
N GLU A 356 -0.04 23.11 6.30
CA GLU A 356 0.01 24.57 6.21
C GLU A 356 1.25 25.11 5.47
N PHE A 357 1.71 24.40 4.44
CA PHE A 357 2.85 24.81 3.63
C PHE A 357 2.52 26.06 2.80
N ASN A 358 3.28 27.13 3.01
CA ASN A 358 3.11 28.40 2.32
C ASN A 358 3.79 28.39 0.95
N LEU A 359 3.01 28.56 -0.12
CA LEU A 359 3.53 28.77 -1.49
C LEU A 359 4.33 30.08 -1.63
N GLY A 360 4.17 31.04 -0.71
CA GLY A 360 4.51 32.44 -0.95
C GLY A 360 5.99 32.85 -0.79
N ALA A 361 6.81 32.10 -0.05
CA ALA A 361 8.06 32.66 0.49
C ALA A 361 9.34 32.38 -0.33
N THR A 362 9.35 31.41 -1.25
CA THR A 362 10.62 30.82 -1.77
C THR A 362 10.84 30.96 -3.28
N TYR A 363 9.90 31.54 -4.04
CA TYR A 363 9.99 31.55 -5.52
C TYR A 363 11.10 32.45 -6.09
N GLN A 364 11.50 33.52 -5.40
CA GLN A 364 12.39 34.54 -5.99
C GLN A 364 13.87 34.13 -6.09
N HIS A 365 14.30 33.07 -5.40
CA HIS A 365 15.72 32.67 -5.35
C HIS A 365 15.96 31.18 -5.66
N ARG A 366 15.00 30.48 -6.28
CA ARG A 366 15.03 29.02 -6.44
C ARG A 366 15.49 28.56 -7.83
N CYS A 367 16.36 27.57 -7.90
CA CYS A 367 16.74 26.90 -9.14
C CYS A 367 15.55 26.14 -9.74
N MET A 368 15.17 26.50 -10.96
CA MET A 368 14.07 25.93 -11.72
C MET A 368 14.43 24.67 -12.52
N ASN A 369 15.64 24.11 -12.35
CA ASN A 369 15.92 22.77 -12.88
C ASN A 369 15.15 21.73 -12.03
N PRO A 370 14.20 20.98 -12.60
CA PRO A 370 13.39 20.01 -11.85
C PRO A 370 14.21 18.85 -11.28
N ARG A 371 15.43 18.63 -11.80
CA ARG A 371 16.38 17.61 -11.31
C ARG A 371 17.49 18.18 -10.43
N CYS A 372 17.36 19.44 -10.01
CA CYS A 372 18.32 20.03 -9.10
C CYS A 372 18.22 19.33 -7.74
N PRO A 373 19.31 18.71 -7.23
CA PRO A 373 19.30 18.09 -5.91
C PRO A 373 19.18 19.14 -4.79
N ASP A 374 19.64 20.36 -5.05
CA ASP A 374 19.46 21.49 -4.16
C ASP A 374 18.91 22.74 -4.87
N PRO A 375 17.58 22.87 -4.94
CA PRO A 375 16.98 23.97 -5.65
C PRO A 375 17.06 25.30 -4.87
N LEU A 376 17.38 25.30 -3.58
CA LEU A 376 17.49 26.47 -2.72
C LEU A 376 18.89 26.51 -2.09
N PRO A 377 19.96 26.66 -2.89
CA PRO A 377 21.29 26.81 -2.30
C PRO A 377 21.31 28.06 -1.41
N ASP A 378 22.16 28.06 -0.38
CA ASP A 378 22.29 29.18 0.57
C ASP A 378 22.54 30.53 -0.13
N GLU A 379 23.16 30.51 -1.32
CA GLU A 379 23.44 31.70 -2.15
C GLU A 379 22.34 32.04 -3.16
N GLY A 380 21.25 31.27 -3.21
CA GLY A 380 20.14 31.42 -4.15
C GLY A 380 20.47 31.08 -5.61
N ALA A 381 19.50 31.27 -6.50
CA ALA A 381 19.66 31.04 -7.93
C ALA A 381 20.48 32.15 -8.60
N GLN A 382 21.73 31.84 -8.94
CA GLN A 382 22.72 32.79 -9.49
C GLN A 382 22.61 33.05 -10.99
N TYR A 383 21.95 32.16 -11.73
CA TYR A 383 21.91 32.20 -13.19
C TYR A 383 20.48 32.40 -13.67
N ILE A 384 20.25 33.38 -14.53
CA ILE A 384 18.95 33.64 -15.15
C ILE A 384 19.03 33.28 -16.63
N CYS A 385 17.98 32.67 -17.16
CA CYS A 385 17.85 32.54 -18.61
C CYS A 385 17.83 33.93 -19.25
N LYS A 386 18.87 34.26 -20.02
CA LYS A 386 18.94 35.55 -20.72
C LYS A 386 17.84 35.78 -21.76
N ARG A 387 17.07 34.75 -22.11
CA ARG A 387 16.03 34.83 -23.13
C ARG A 387 14.64 35.05 -22.52
N CYS A 388 14.21 34.19 -21.61
CA CYS A 388 12.89 34.33 -21.01
C CYS A 388 12.89 35.13 -19.70
N CYS A 389 14.06 35.36 -19.09
CA CYS A 389 14.27 36.16 -17.86
C CYS A 389 13.53 35.70 -16.60
N TRP A 390 12.62 34.74 -16.68
CA TRP A 390 11.85 34.23 -15.54
C TRP A 390 12.34 32.87 -15.01
N VAL A 391 13.25 32.20 -15.72
CA VAL A 391 13.84 30.92 -15.31
C VAL A 391 15.19 31.12 -14.66
N HIS A 392 15.31 30.71 -13.39
CA HIS A 392 16.50 30.88 -12.57
C HIS A 392 17.19 29.53 -12.31
N TYR A 393 18.51 29.50 -12.12
CA TYR A 393 19.30 28.31 -11.85
C TYR A 393 20.37 28.57 -10.80
N CYS A 394 20.61 27.59 -9.93
CA CYS A 394 21.72 27.64 -8.96
C CYS A 394 23.09 27.50 -9.62
N SER A 395 23.16 26.86 -10.79
CA SER A 395 24.42 26.63 -11.50
C SER A 395 24.22 26.55 -13.00
N GLN A 396 25.28 26.85 -13.75
CA GLN A 396 25.32 26.64 -15.20
C GLN A 396 25.09 25.17 -15.57
N ARG A 397 25.53 24.21 -14.73
CA ARG A 397 25.22 22.78 -14.90
C ARG A 397 23.72 22.52 -14.86
N CYS A 398 23.00 23.07 -13.87
CA CYS A 398 21.55 22.92 -13.79
C CYS A 398 20.83 23.55 -14.99
N GLN A 399 21.32 24.72 -15.45
CA GLN A 399 20.83 25.34 -16.68
C GLN A 399 21.05 24.43 -17.89
N SER A 400 22.27 23.92 -18.09
CA SER A 400 22.61 23.05 -19.22
C SER A 400 21.85 21.73 -19.19
N MET A 401 21.70 21.09 -18.03
CA MET A 401 20.91 19.85 -17.91
C MET A 401 19.42 20.10 -18.22
N HIS A 402 18.86 21.20 -17.72
CA HIS A 402 17.47 21.54 -18.01
C HIS A 402 17.27 21.99 -19.47
N TRP A 403 18.27 22.63 -20.07
CA TRP A 403 18.24 23.13 -21.45
C TRP A 403 18.47 22.03 -22.51
N ASN A 404 19.48 21.17 -22.30
CA ASN A 404 19.94 20.16 -23.27
C ASN A 404 19.35 18.77 -23.04
N SER A 405 18.48 18.60 -22.04
CA SER A 405 17.79 17.34 -21.80
C SER A 405 17.01 16.90 -23.07
N THR A 406 16.85 15.60 -23.26
CA THR A 406 15.99 15.05 -24.35
C THR A 406 14.54 14.91 -23.92
N PHE A 407 14.25 15.17 -22.64
CA PHE A 407 12.92 15.04 -22.08
C PHE A 407 12.01 16.17 -22.57
N ILE A 408 10.71 15.87 -22.65
CA ILE A 408 9.68 16.82 -23.07
C ILE A 408 9.70 18.08 -22.17
N GLY A 409 10.11 17.91 -20.91
CA GLY A 409 10.26 18.97 -19.91
C GLY A 409 11.54 19.79 -19.95
N THR A 410 12.12 20.02 -21.13
CA THR A 410 13.29 20.89 -21.25
C THR A 410 12.90 22.35 -21.23
N HIS A 411 13.68 23.14 -20.50
CA HIS A 411 13.54 24.59 -20.52
C HIS A 411 13.70 25.13 -21.94
N ARG A 412 14.51 24.50 -22.80
CA ARG A 412 14.62 24.91 -24.21
C ARG A 412 13.26 24.96 -24.91
N ARG A 413 12.37 23.98 -24.69
CA ARG A 413 11.02 23.99 -25.29
C ARG A 413 10.13 25.07 -24.69
N GLN A 414 10.13 25.21 -23.36
CA GLN A 414 9.33 26.23 -22.68
C GLN A 414 9.75 27.64 -23.04
N CYS A 415 11.06 27.90 -23.02
CA CYS A 415 11.63 29.19 -23.38
C CYS A 415 11.20 29.59 -24.79
N MET A 416 11.13 28.66 -25.73
CA MET A 416 10.71 28.94 -27.11
C MET A 416 9.22 29.30 -27.22
N ILE A 417 8.36 28.76 -26.34
CA ILE A 417 6.91 29.05 -26.33
C ILE A 417 6.61 30.43 -25.72
N PHE A 418 7.35 30.83 -24.68
CA PHE A 418 7.13 32.10 -23.97
C PHE A 418 7.96 33.29 -24.53
N SER A 419 8.66 33.13 -25.65
CA SER A 419 9.47 34.20 -26.28
C SER A 419 8.79 34.89 -27.47
N THR A 420 7.52 34.58 -27.74
CA THR A 420 6.64 35.36 -28.64
C THR A 420 5.81 36.29 -27.80
#